data_AF-A0A2N2WEZ9-F1
#
_entry.id   AF-A0A2N2WEZ9-F1
#
_cell.length_a   1.000
_cell.length_b   1.000
_cell.length_c   1.000
_cell.angle_alpha   90.00
_cell.angle_beta   90.00
_cell.angle_gamma   90.00
#
_symmetry.space_group_name_H-M   'P 1'
#
loop_
_entity.id
_entity.type
_entity.pdbx_description
1 polymer ?
#
loop_
_entity_poly.entity_id
_entity_poly.type
_entity_poly.pdbx_seq_one_letter_code
_entity_poly.pdbx_strand_id
1 'polypeptide(L)'
;MHKHILFTDKIPLFTDFSWILHQAVSYLCFIKTLNSTTMETYNENNKIKKQHNSFRTMLVGLLIVAFGLLYMLRNMEVIDHSTWRMIFSWPMLLVALGLVNLSEKKYGWGLLLLLVGVVFLFDRYYDLPFNLFTFFWPVIIIIIGISLIFSNAFSSIAFRRGKPDISTLEGDYIDEAAIFGGSERTIHSQNFRGGKIVSIFGGSKIDLTQCQLSPETNIIELIAVFGGSTLIVPNDWNVKVESFNAFGGFADKRKNLNIDHGKMLIIKGASVFGGGELKSY
;
A
#
# COMPACT_ATOMS: atom_id res chain seq x y z
N MET A 1 45.14 21.12 -85.86
CA MET A 1 43.73 20.79 -86.16
C MET A 1 43.23 19.83 -85.09
N HIS A 2 42.20 20.24 -84.33
CA HIS A 2 41.06 19.45 -83.77
C HIS A 2 41.32 18.12 -83.02
N LYS A 3 40.60 17.73 -81.95
CA LYS A 3 39.33 18.17 -81.33
C LYS A 3 39.22 17.54 -79.92
N HIS A 4 38.48 18.20 -79.04
CA HIS A 4 38.02 17.75 -77.72
C HIS A 4 37.16 16.48 -77.78
N ILE A 5 37.22 15.63 -76.74
CA ILE A 5 36.16 14.69 -76.36
C ILE A 5 35.96 14.76 -74.85
N LEU A 6 34.82 15.31 -74.43
CA LEU A 6 34.20 15.11 -73.11
C LEU A 6 33.00 14.19 -73.36
N PHE A 7 32.94 13.05 -72.68
CA PHE A 7 31.74 12.22 -72.61
C PHE A 7 31.22 12.24 -71.17
N THR A 8 29.96 12.59 -71.05
CA THR A 8 29.18 12.72 -69.82
C THR A 8 28.34 11.46 -69.65
N ASP A 9 28.59 10.67 -68.60
CA ASP A 9 27.72 9.54 -68.24
C ASP A 9 26.64 9.99 -67.25
N LYS A 10 25.39 9.82 -67.66
CA LYS A 10 24.18 10.12 -66.89
C LYS A 10 23.86 8.98 -65.92
N ILE A 11 23.68 9.33 -64.66
CA ILE A 11 23.20 8.46 -63.57
C ILE A 11 21.66 8.36 -63.65
N PRO A 12 21.02 7.17 -63.56
CA PRO A 12 19.57 7.06 -63.61
C PRO A 12 18.97 7.27 -62.20
N LEU A 13 18.38 8.44 -61.96
CA LEU A 13 17.86 8.86 -60.65
C LEU A 13 16.36 8.55 -60.43
N PHE A 14 15.75 7.63 -61.21
CA PHE A 14 14.28 7.58 -61.36
C PHE A 14 13.59 6.30 -60.85
N THR A 15 14.31 5.26 -60.40
CA THR A 15 13.69 3.99 -59.94
C THR A 15 13.48 3.87 -58.43
N ASP A 16 14.16 4.68 -57.61
CA ASP A 16 14.13 4.54 -56.15
C ASP A 16 12.91 5.19 -55.47
N PHE A 17 12.21 6.09 -56.16
CA PHE A 17 11.10 6.86 -55.58
C PHE A 17 9.84 6.02 -55.31
N SER A 18 9.60 4.99 -56.13
CA SER A 18 8.41 4.13 -56.02
C SER A 18 8.46 3.23 -54.78
N TRP A 19 9.64 2.69 -54.43
CA TRP A 19 9.83 1.81 -53.28
C TRP A 19 9.71 2.55 -51.94
N ILE A 20 10.16 3.81 -51.89
CA ILE A 20 10.02 4.69 -50.72
C ILE A 20 8.54 5.05 -50.50
N LEU A 21 7.80 5.34 -51.57
CA LEU A 21 6.38 5.66 -51.49
C LEU A 21 5.56 4.47 -50.94
N HIS A 22 5.86 3.25 -51.39
CA HIS A 22 5.14 2.05 -50.93
C HIS A 22 5.38 1.76 -49.45
N GLN A 23 6.61 1.95 -48.94
CA GLN A 23 6.90 1.83 -47.51
C GLN A 23 6.22 2.92 -46.67
N ALA A 24 6.22 4.16 -47.14
CA ALA A 24 5.55 5.25 -46.45
C ALA A 24 4.04 5.00 -46.31
N VAL A 25 3.39 4.48 -47.35
CA VAL A 25 1.96 4.11 -47.30
C VAL A 25 1.71 2.95 -46.34
N SER A 26 2.57 1.92 -46.35
CA SER A 26 2.46 0.78 -45.42
C SER A 26 2.62 1.23 -43.96
N TYR A 27 3.57 2.13 -43.69
CA TYR A 27 3.82 2.68 -42.36
C TYR A 27 2.65 3.54 -41.86
N LEU A 28 2.08 4.39 -42.73
CA LEU A 28 0.87 5.17 -42.39
C LEU A 28 -0.34 4.27 -42.14
N CYS A 29 -0.49 3.17 -42.89
CA CYS A 29 -1.55 2.19 -42.66
C CYS A 29 -1.39 1.45 -41.32
N PHE A 30 -0.15 1.10 -40.97
CA PHE A 30 0.19 0.48 -39.69
C PHE A 30 -0.07 1.41 -38.50
N ILE A 31 0.35 2.68 -38.58
CA ILE A 31 0.04 3.70 -37.56
C ILE A 31 -1.47 3.87 -37.39
N LYS A 32 -2.23 3.90 -38.50
CA LYS A 32 -3.68 4.04 -38.45
C LYS A 32 -4.36 2.85 -37.75
N THR A 33 -3.82 1.64 -37.93
CA THR A 33 -4.33 0.41 -37.32
C THR A 33 -3.97 0.30 -35.82
N LEU A 34 -2.81 0.78 -35.41
CA LEU A 34 -2.44 0.89 -34.00
C LEU A 34 -3.30 1.93 -33.26
N ASN A 35 -3.62 3.05 -33.90
CA ASN A 35 -4.49 4.07 -33.31
C ASN A 35 -5.95 3.59 -33.18
N SER A 36 -6.47 2.77 -34.10
CA SER A 36 -7.84 2.25 -33.99
C SER A 36 -7.99 1.22 -32.86
N THR A 37 -7.03 0.31 -32.72
CA THR A 37 -7.06 -0.74 -31.68
C THR A 37 -6.92 -0.16 -30.27
N THR A 38 -6.07 0.87 -30.09
CA THR A 38 -5.94 1.58 -28.80
C THR A 38 -7.21 2.34 -28.40
N MET A 39 -7.89 2.95 -29.38
CA MET A 39 -9.16 3.67 -29.15
C MET A 39 -10.32 2.72 -28.78
N GLU A 40 -10.41 1.55 -29.41
CA GLU A 40 -11.40 0.53 -29.05
C GLU A 40 -11.17 0.00 -27.63
N THR A 41 -9.91 -0.32 -27.30
CA THR A 41 -9.52 -0.81 -25.97
C THR A 41 -9.77 0.22 -24.86
N TYR A 42 -9.55 1.52 -25.15
CA TYR A 42 -9.84 2.60 -24.21
C TYR A 42 -11.34 2.79 -23.96
N ASN A 43 -12.16 2.66 -25.01
CA ASN A 43 -13.61 2.83 -24.92
C ASN A 43 -14.29 1.67 -24.18
N GLU A 44 -13.83 0.44 -24.40
CA GLU A 44 -14.37 -0.75 -23.74
C GLU A 44 -14.09 -0.75 -22.23
N ASN A 45 -12.87 -0.39 -21.82
CA ASN A 45 -12.50 -0.24 -20.41
C ASN A 45 -13.32 0.85 -19.69
N ASN A 46 -13.64 1.96 -20.36
CA ASN A 46 -14.48 3.02 -19.80
C ASN A 46 -15.96 2.60 -19.67
N LYS A 47 -16.49 1.80 -20.59
CA LYS A 47 -17.84 1.23 -20.47
C LYS A 47 -17.96 0.30 -19.25
N ILE A 48 -16.99 -0.57 -19.03
CA ILE A 48 -16.97 -1.50 -17.87
C ILE A 48 -16.92 -0.72 -16.54
N LYS A 49 -16.13 0.36 -16.47
CA LYS A 49 -16.02 1.21 -15.28
C LYS A 49 -17.31 2.00 -14.99
N LYS A 50 -18.05 2.41 -16.02
CA LYS A 50 -19.30 3.18 -15.88
C LYS A 50 -20.47 2.33 -15.39
N GLN A 51 -20.53 1.05 -15.76
CA GLN A 51 -21.62 0.15 -15.38
C GLN A 51 -21.59 -0.24 -13.89
N HIS A 52 -20.40 -0.44 -13.30
CA HIS A 52 -20.25 -0.79 -11.89
C HIS A 52 -20.64 0.36 -10.93
N ASN A 53 -20.48 1.62 -11.36
CA ASN A 53 -20.86 2.78 -10.53
C ASN A 53 -22.37 3.02 -10.48
N SER A 54 -23.12 2.67 -11.53
CA SER A 54 -24.56 2.95 -11.60
C SER A 54 -25.37 2.18 -10.55
N PHE A 55 -24.99 0.93 -10.25
CA PHE A 55 -25.70 0.11 -9.27
C PHE A 55 -25.47 0.60 -7.82
N ARG A 56 -24.25 1.04 -7.50
CA ARG A 56 -23.93 1.63 -6.18
C ARG A 56 -24.71 2.92 -5.95
N THR A 57 -24.80 3.78 -6.96
CA THR A 57 -25.60 5.02 -6.88
C THR A 57 -27.09 4.73 -6.73
N MET A 58 -27.61 3.70 -7.40
CA MET A 58 -29.01 3.28 -7.27
C MET A 58 -29.32 2.70 -5.89
N LEU A 59 -28.43 1.86 -5.34
CA LEU A 59 -28.56 1.31 -3.99
C LEU A 59 -28.49 2.39 -2.91
N VAL A 60 -27.53 3.31 -3.02
CA VAL A 60 -27.41 4.46 -2.10
C VAL A 60 -28.65 5.35 -2.20
N GLY A 61 -29.14 5.61 -3.41
CA GLY A 61 -30.39 6.34 -3.64
C GLY A 61 -31.60 5.65 -2.99
N LEU A 62 -31.73 4.32 -3.16
CA LEU A 62 -32.79 3.53 -2.53
C LEU A 62 -32.74 3.60 -1.00
N LEU A 63 -31.55 3.49 -0.41
CA LEU A 63 -31.35 3.60 1.04
C LEU A 63 -31.74 4.98 1.58
N ILE A 64 -31.40 6.06 0.85
CA ILE A 64 -31.77 7.43 1.23
C ILE A 64 -33.29 7.60 1.17
N VAL A 65 -33.96 7.08 0.13
CA VAL A 65 -35.43 7.12 0.02
C VAL A 65 -36.10 6.31 1.14
N ALA A 66 -35.62 5.11 1.42
CA ALA A 66 -36.13 4.27 2.50
C ALA A 66 -35.95 4.94 3.88
N PHE A 67 -34.80 5.57 4.11
CA PHE A 67 -34.53 6.34 5.32
C PHE A 67 -35.49 7.52 5.48
N GLY A 68 -35.72 8.28 4.41
CA GLY A 68 -36.67 9.39 4.40
C GLY A 68 -38.10 8.95 4.70
N LEU A 69 -38.55 7.84 4.09
CA LEU A 69 -39.86 7.25 4.36
C LEU A 69 -40.00 6.78 5.82
N LEU A 70 -38.98 6.09 6.35
CA LEU A 70 -38.95 5.66 7.76
C LEU A 70 -38.99 6.86 8.72
N TYR A 71 -38.26 7.93 8.41
CA TYR A 71 -38.26 9.16 9.21
C TYR A 71 -39.63 9.85 9.19
N MET A 72 -40.31 9.84 8.03
CA MET A 72 -41.66 10.40 7.91
C MET A 72 -42.68 9.60 8.72
N LEU A 73 -42.60 8.26 8.71
CA LEU A 73 -43.45 7.38 9.51
C LEU A 73 -43.28 7.59 11.02
N ARG A 74 -42.06 7.92 11.47
CA ARG A 74 -41.81 8.35 12.86
C ARG A 74 -42.54 9.65 13.19
N ASN A 75 -42.52 10.62 12.29
CA ASN A 75 -43.17 11.92 12.52
C ASN A 75 -44.71 11.80 12.59
N MET A 76 -45.27 10.73 12.02
CA MET A 76 -46.69 10.41 12.11
C MET A 76 -47.06 9.62 13.38
N GLU A 77 -46.11 9.41 14.30
CA GLU A 77 -46.28 8.60 15.53
C GLU A 77 -46.74 7.14 15.28
N VAL A 78 -46.69 6.67 14.03
CA VAL A 78 -47.06 5.30 13.64
C VAL A 78 -46.04 4.28 14.17
N ILE A 79 -44.79 4.70 14.34
CA ILE A 79 -43.70 3.87 14.86
C ILE A 79 -43.47 4.25 16.32
N ASP A 80 -43.73 3.30 17.21
CA ASP A 80 -43.49 3.47 18.65
C ASP A 80 -42.00 3.79 18.95
N HIS A 81 -41.76 4.52 20.05
CA HIS A 81 -40.43 4.94 20.48
C HIS A 81 -39.47 3.75 20.69
N SER A 82 -40.00 2.56 21.05
CA SER A 82 -39.21 1.33 21.18
C SER A 82 -38.67 0.86 19.82
N THR A 83 -39.53 0.80 18.80
CA THR A 83 -39.19 0.36 17.45
C THR A 83 -38.22 1.33 16.76
N TRP A 84 -38.36 2.64 17.00
CA TRP A 84 -37.41 3.64 16.47
C TRP A 84 -35.98 3.41 16.98
N ARG A 85 -35.83 3.12 18.28
CA ARG A 85 -34.53 2.83 18.90
C ARG A 85 -33.91 1.57 18.30
N MET A 86 -34.72 0.57 17.95
CA MET A 86 -34.27 -0.67 17.31
C MET A 86 -33.74 -0.43 15.89
N ILE A 87 -34.44 0.36 15.07
CA ILE A 87 -34.06 0.62 13.67
C ILE A 87 -32.82 1.52 13.57
N PHE A 88 -32.67 2.49 14.47
CA PHE A 88 -31.50 3.40 14.53
C PHE A 88 -30.41 2.93 15.49
N SER A 89 -30.34 1.62 15.72
CA SER A 89 -29.28 1.01 16.50
C SER A 89 -28.01 0.81 15.68
N TRP A 90 -26.84 0.94 16.32
CA TRP A 90 -25.55 0.59 15.71
C TRP A 90 -25.52 -0.82 15.06
N PRO A 91 -26.15 -1.86 15.64
CA PRO A 91 -26.37 -3.15 14.97
C PRO A 91 -27.00 -3.06 13.56
N MET A 92 -27.94 -2.14 13.32
CA MET A 92 -28.54 -1.97 11.99
C MET A 92 -27.56 -1.43 10.97
N LEU A 93 -26.54 -0.66 11.39
CA LEU A 93 -25.45 -0.27 10.49
C LEU A 93 -24.62 -1.48 10.07
N LEU A 94 -24.34 -2.42 10.98
CA LEU A 94 -23.62 -3.65 10.65
C LEU A 94 -24.42 -4.51 9.66
N VAL A 95 -25.73 -4.66 9.87
CA VAL A 95 -26.62 -5.38 8.95
C VAL A 95 -26.65 -4.70 7.58
N ALA A 96 -26.81 -3.37 7.53
CA ALA A 96 -26.83 -2.62 6.28
C ALA A 96 -25.51 -2.72 5.51
N LEU A 97 -24.36 -2.57 6.20
CA LEU A 97 -23.03 -2.76 5.60
C LEU A 97 -22.80 -4.20 5.14
N GLY A 98 -23.32 -5.18 5.89
CA GLY A 98 -23.32 -6.59 5.49
C GLY A 98 -24.06 -6.81 4.17
N LEU A 99 -25.28 -6.26 4.05
CA LEU A 99 -26.10 -6.35 2.82
C LEU A 99 -25.45 -5.66 1.62
N VAL A 100 -24.85 -4.48 1.82
CA VAL A 100 -24.12 -3.76 0.76
C VAL A 100 -22.90 -4.57 0.30
N ASN A 101 -22.11 -5.12 1.23
CA ASN A 101 -20.96 -5.96 0.89
C ASN A 101 -21.35 -7.26 0.18
N LEU A 102 -22.49 -7.86 0.55
CA LEU A 102 -23.03 -9.05 -0.13
C LEU A 102 -23.42 -8.72 -1.59
N SER A 103 -23.98 -7.53 -1.80
CA SER A 103 -24.33 -7.02 -3.14
C SER A 103 -23.10 -6.73 -4.01
N GLU A 104 -21.95 -6.42 -3.40
CA GLU A 104 -20.65 -6.24 -4.08
C GLU A 104 -19.91 -7.58 -4.33
N LYS A 105 -20.57 -8.74 -4.19
CA LYS A 105 -19.98 -10.08 -4.30
C LYS A 105 -18.83 -10.36 -3.31
N LYS A 106 -18.71 -9.56 -2.24
CA LYS A 106 -17.77 -9.79 -1.14
C LYS A 106 -18.42 -10.69 -0.08
N TYR A 107 -18.73 -11.92 -0.46
CA TYR A 107 -19.57 -12.82 0.33
C TYR A 107 -19.03 -13.11 1.73
N GLY A 108 -17.71 -13.30 1.88
CA GLY A 108 -17.11 -13.62 3.18
C GLY A 108 -17.30 -12.51 4.22
N TRP A 109 -16.84 -11.30 3.92
CA TRP A 109 -16.99 -10.15 4.81
C TRP A 109 -18.44 -9.71 4.97
N GLY A 110 -19.24 -9.76 3.89
CA GLY A 110 -20.66 -9.40 3.93
C GLY A 110 -21.49 -10.33 4.81
N LEU A 111 -21.31 -11.65 4.68
CA LEU A 111 -22.03 -12.64 5.47
C LEU A 111 -21.66 -12.57 6.95
N LEU A 112 -20.38 -12.36 7.26
CA LEU A 112 -19.89 -12.23 8.64
C LEU A 112 -20.50 -11.00 9.33
N LEU A 113 -20.46 -9.82 8.67
CA LEU A 113 -21.05 -8.60 9.21
C LEU A 113 -22.56 -8.72 9.40
N LEU A 114 -23.25 -9.38 8.47
CA LEU A 114 -24.69 -9.62 8.54
C LEU A 114 -25.04 -10.53 9.71
N LEU A 115 -24.34 -11.65 9.88
CA LEU A 115 -24.54 -12.57 11.02
C LEU A 115 -24.33 -11.87 12.37
N VAL A 116 -23.22 -11.14 12.51
CA VAL A 116 -22.92 -10.41 13.75
C VAL A 116 -23.99 -9.36 14.03
N GLY A 117 -24.40 -8.58 13.03
CA GLY A 117 -25.45 -7.57 13.17
C GLY A 117 -26.80 -8.16 13.59
N VAL A 118 -27.19 -9.29 13.01
CA VAL A 118 -28.45 -9.99 13.35
C VAL A 118 -28.42 -10.56 14.77
N VAL A 119 -27.32 -11.20 15.19
CA VAL A 119 -27.17 -11.73 16.56
C VAL A 119 -27.27 -10.60 17.59
N PHE A 120 -26.65 -9.45 17.32
CA PHE A 120 -26.71 -8.28 18.21
C PHE A 120 -28.11 -7.65 18.26
N LEU A 121 -28.87 -7.71 17.16
CA LEU A 121 -30.25 -7.25 17.12
C LEU A 121 -31.18 -8.19 17.92
N PHE A 122 -30.90 -9.50 17.86
CA PHE A 122 -31.65 -10.54 18.58
C PHE A 122 -31.47 -10.42 20.09
N ASP A 123 -30.24 -10.21 20.57
CA ASP A 123 -29.93 -10.00 21.99
C ASP A 123 -30.74 -8.86 22.62
N ARG A 124 -30.88 -7.77 21.86
CA ARG A 124 -31.63 -6.58 22.28
C ARG A 124 -33.15 -6.77 22.26
N TYR A 125 -33.67 -7.68 21.43
CA TYR A 125 -35.12 -7.89 21.30
C TYR A 125 -35.68 -8.83 22.37
N TYR A 126 -34.93 -9.87 22.74
CA TYR A 126 -35.39 -10.89 23.70
C TYR A 126 -35.01 -10.59 25.16
N ASP A 127 -34.44 -9.41 25.44
CA ASP A 127 -33.91 -9.02 26.76
C ASP A 127 -33.22 -10.20 27.46
N LEU A 128 -32.30 -10.84 26.74
CA LEU A 128 -31.57 -11.98 27.28
C LEU A 128 -30.87 -11.54 28.57
N PRO A 129 -30.85 -12.40 29.63
CA PRO A 129 -30.21 -12.06 30.90
C PRO A 129 -28.70 -11.82 30.77
N PHE A 130 -28.11 -12.16 29.61
CA PHE A 130 -26.71 -11.94 29.28
C PHE A 130 -26.61 -10.91 28.16
N ASN A 131 -26.10 -9.72 28.47
CA ASN A 131 -25.89 -8.68 27.46
C ASN A 131 -24.66 -9.03 26.61
N LEU A 132 -24.85 -9.52 25.38
CA LEU A 132 -23.77 -9.96 24.50
C LEU A 132 -22.80 -8.82 24.16
N PHE A 133 -23.26 -7.56 24.15
CA PHE A 133 -22.41 -6.40 23.90
C PHE A 133 -21.31 -6.25 24.98
N THR A 134 -21.65 -6.53 26.25
CA THR A 134 -20.71 -6.48 27.36
C THR A 134 -19.63 -7.55 27.25
N PHE A 135 -19.96 -8.73 26.73
CA PHE A 135 -19.01 -9.82 26.50
C PHE A 135 -18.18 -9.65 25.22
N PHE A 136 -18.71 -8.95 24.22
CA PHE A 136 -18.05 -8.78 22.94
C PHE A 136 -16.75 -7.98 23.04
N TRP A 137 -16.72 -6.90 23.81
CA TRP A 137 -15.50 -6.09 24.01
C TRP A 137 -14.34 -6.90 24.60
N PRO A 138 -14.52 -7.63 25.72
CA PRO A 138 -13.52 -8.56 26.24
C PRO A 138 -13.07 -9.60 25.21
N VAL A 139 -14.00 -10.21 24.47
CA VAL A 139 -13.66 -11.22 23.46
C VAL A 139 -12.84 -10.62 22.31
N ILE A 140 -13.17 -9.43 21.83
CA ILE A 140 -12.36 -8.71 20.83
C ILE A 140 -10.96 -8.45 21.38
N ILE A 141 -10.85 -7.97 22.62
CA ILE A 141 -9.54 -7.69 23.24
C ILE A 141 -8.72 -8.98 23.36
N ILE A 142 -9.35 -10.09 23.76
CA ILE A 142 -8.71 -11.41 23.84
C ILE A 142 -8.27 -11.88 22.44
N ILE A 143 -9.12 -11.77 21.43
CA ILE A 143 -8.79 -12.16 20.04
C ILE A 143 -7.65 -11.30 19.50
N ILE A 144 -7.66 -9.98 19.72
CA ILE A 144 -6.59 -9.08 19.32
C ILE A 144 -5.30 -9.44 20.06
N GLY A 145 -5.37 -9.66 21.37
CA GLY A 145 -4.23 -10.07 22.19
C GLY A 145 -3.62 -11.39 21.72
N ILE A 146 -4.44 -12.39 21.46
CA ILE A 146 -4.03 -13.68 20.89
C ILE A 146 -3.44 -13.48 19.49
N SER A 147 -4.11 -12.72 18.62
CA SER A 147 -3.65 -12.43 17.26
C SER A 147 -2.26 -11.78 17.28
N LEU A 148 -2.00 -10.85 18.21
CA LEU A 148 -0.69 -10.24 18.39
C LEU A 148 0.38 -11.26 18.77
N ILE A 149 0.09 -12.18 19.71
CA ILE A 149 1.00 -13.23 20.16
C ILE A 149 1.35 -14.21 19.04
N PHE A 150 0.38 -14.56 18.18
CA PHE A 150 0.60 -15.47 17.05
C PHE A 150 1.06 -14.76 15.77
N SER A 151 1.11 -13.42 15.75
CA SER A 151 1.48 -12.65 14.57
C SER A 151 3.00 -12.48 14.39
N ASN A 152 3.73 -13.59 14.29
CA ASN A 152 5.01 -13.61 13.56
C ASN A 152 4.81 -13.34 12.04
N ALA A 153 3.57 -13.12 11.60
CA ALA A 153 3.17 -12.90 10.21
C ALA A 153 2.74 -11.47 9.87
N PHE A 154 2.67 -10.53 10.83
CA PHE A 154 2.31 -9.14 10.51
C PHE A 154 3.41 -8.37 9.75
N SER A 155 4.64 -8.91 9.74
CA SER A 155 5.73 -8.43 8.86
C SER A 155 5.35 -8.52 7.36
N SER A 156 4.48 -9.45 6.95
CA SER A 156 4.27 -9.74 5.52
C SER A 156 3.05 -9.07 4.85
N ILE A 157 2.07 -8.56 5.61
CA ILE A 157 0.74 -8.18 5.06
C ILE A 157 0.51 -6.68 4.87
N ALA A 158 1.26 -5.80 5.53
CA ALA A 158 0.99 -4.35 5.46
C ALA A 158 1.97 -3.53 4.58
N PHE A 159 3.07 -4.09 4.09
CA PHE A 159 4.14 -3.30 3.45
C PHE A 159 4.75 -3.86 2.17
N ARG A 160 3.99 -4.62 1.37
CA ARG A 160 4.36 -4.92 -0.02
C ARG A 160 4.01 -3.76 -0.98
N ARG A 161 4.60 -2.58 -0.76
CA ARG A 161 4.70 -1.54 -1.80
C ARG A 161 6.18 -1.27 -2.06
N GLY A 162 6.73 -2.01 -3.03
CA GLY A 162 8.09 -1.84 -3.52
C GLY A 162 8.86 -3.15 -3.61
N LYS A 163 8.46 -4.07 -4.50
CA LYS A 163 9.42 -5.05 -5.03
C LYS A 163 10.20 -4.36 -6.16
N PRO A 164 11.54 -4.25 -6.10
CA PRO A 164 12.33 -4.59 -7.28
C PRO A 164 12.29 -6.11 -7.40
N ASP A 165 11.95 -6.58 -8.60
CA ASP A 165 12.14 -7.97 -8.99
C ASP A 165 13.64 -8.32 -9.01
N ILE A 166 13.94 -9.61 -9.08
CA ILE A 166 15.28 -10.25 -9.20
C ILE A 166 15.82 -10.73 -7.86
N SER A 167 15.63 -12.03 -7.60
CA SER A 167 16.57 -12.94 -6.91
C SER A 167 17.67 -12.25 -6.07
N THR A 168 17.28 -11.51 -5.04
CA THR A 168 18.21 -10.93 -4.07
C THR A 168 18.57 -12.03 -3.10
N LEU A 169 19.87 -12.30 -3.00
CA LEU A 169 20.44 -13.17 -1.98
C LEU A 169 19.86 -12.75 -0.62
N GLU A 170 19.41 -13.72 0.19
CA GLU A 170 18.92 -13.48 1.55
C GLU A 170 19.94 -12.61 2.31
N GLY A 171 19.65 -11.32 2.51
CA GLY A 171 20.53 -10.39 3.22
C GLY A 171 20.69 -8.99 2.60
N ASP A 172 20.41 -8.81 1.31
CA ASP A 172 20.61 -7.50 0.62
C ASP A 172 19.55 -6.45 0.99
N TYR A 173 18.40 -6.87 1.53
CA TYR A 173 17.31 -6.02 2.00
C TYR A 173 16.81 -6.50 3.36
N ILE A 174 16.70 -5.59 4.32
CA ILE A 174 16.20 -5.91 5.68
C ILE A 174 14.68 -5.78 5.70
N ASP A 175 13.99 -6.75 6.26
CA ASP A 175 12.58 -6.65 6.65
C ASP A 175 12.47 -7.12 8.10
N GLU A 176 12.46 -6.15 9.03
CA GLU A 176 12.44 -6.40 10.47
C GLU A 176 11.23 -5.75 11.12
N ALA A 177 10.51 -6.52 11.93
CA ALA A 177 9.39 -6.04 12.73
C ALA A 177 9.47 -6.60 14.16
N ALA A 178 9.72 -5.72 15.14
CA ALA A 178 9.69 -6.04 16.57
C ALA A 178 8.44 -5.40 17.21
N ILE A 179 7.54 -6.24 17.74
CA ILE A 179 6.29 -5.81 18.38
C ILE A 179 6.25 -6.41 19.79
N PHE A 180 6.23 -5.59 20.83
CA PHE A 180 6.27 -5.99 22.25
C PHE A 180 7.57 -6.69 22.70
N GLY A 181 8.73 -6.25 22.18
CA GLY A 181 10.03 -6.83 22.53
C GLY A 181 11.22 -6.09 21.92
N GLY A 182 12.42 -6.59 22.19
CA GLY A 182 13.66 -6.10 21.59
C GLY A 182 14.22 -7.10 20.57
N SER A 183 14.77 -6.63 19.46
CA SER A 183 15.53 -7.46 18.52
C SER A 183 16.94 -6.93 18.31
N GLU A 184 17.91 -7.83 18.18
CA GLU A 184 19.28 -7.50 17.79
C GLU A 184 19.67 -8.39 16.61
N ARG A 185 20.06 -7.78 15.49
CA ARG A 185 20.48 -8.50 14.28
C ARG A 185 21.73 -7.90 13.68
N THR A 186 22.63 -8.77 13.26
CA THR A 186 23.78 -8.41 12.42
C THR A 186 23.47 -8.83 11.00
N ILE A 187 23.66 -7.91 10.06
CA ILE A 187 23.39 -8.13 8.64
C ILE A 187 24.71 -8.30 7.92
N HIS A 188 24.76 -9.28 7.02
CA HIS A 188 25.89 -9.54 6.16
C HIS A 188 25.41 -9.45 4.72
N SER A 189 25.89 -8.44 4.00
CA SER A 189 25.57 -8.26 2.59
C SER A 189 26.68 -7.50 1.89
N GLN A 190 27.06 -7.96 0.69
CA GLN A 190 28.03 -7.26 -0.15
C GLN A 190 27.37 -6.26 -1.10
N ASN A 191 26.03 -6.18 -1.11
CA ASN A 191 25.26 -5.35 -2.02
C ASN A 191 24.01 -4.82 -1.31
N PHE A 192 24.21 -4.24 -0.14
CA PHE A 192 23.14 -3.80 0.75
C PHE A 192 22.36 -2.65 0.11
N ARG A 193 21.06 -2.86 -0.12
CA ARG A 193 20.17 -1.90 -0.80
C ARG A 193 19.30 -1.10 0.17
N GLY A 194 19.29 -1.47 1.44
CA GLY A 194 18.46 -0.83 2.45
C GLY A 194 17.52 -1.80 3.14
N GLY A 195 16.37 -1.29 3.57
CA GLY A 195 15.42 -2.13 4.29
C GLY A 195 14.33 -1.38 5.01
N LYS A 196 13.53 -2.13 5.75
CA LYS A 196 12.44 -1.64 6.55
C LYS A 196 12.52 -2.21 7.96
N ILE A 197 12.45 -1.33 8.95
CA ILE A 197 12.55 -1.64 10.37
C ILE A 197 11.34 -1.04 11.07
N VAL A 198 10.54 -1.87 11.73
CA VAL A 198 9.36 -1.44 12.48
C VAL A 198 9.49 -1.89 13.94
N SER A 199 9.43 -0.94 14.87
CA SER A 199 9.51 -1.18 16.32
C SER A 199 8.27 -0.61 17.02
N ILE A 200 7.47 -1.47 17.65
CA ILE A 200 6.23 -1.09 18.36
C ILE A 200 6.29 -1.68 19.77
N PHE A 201 6.36 -0.84 20.81
CA PHE A 201 6.55 -1.26 22.22
C PHE A 201 7.85 -2.06 22.46
N GLY A 202 9.00 -1.43 22.22
CA GLY A 202 10.32 -2.05 22.40
C GLY A 202 11.42 -1.39 21.57
N GLY A 203 12.36 -2.17 21.03
CA GLY A 203 13.41 -1.58 20.19
C GLY A 203 14.21 -2.55 19.34
N SER A 204 14.73 -2.05 18.21
CA SER A 204 15.51 -2.86 17.26
C SER A 204 16.94 -2.34 17.19
N LYS A 205 17.92 -3.21 17.39
CA LYS A 205 19.34 -2.92 17.21
C LYS A 205 19.86 -3.65 15.98
N ILE A 206 20.19 -2.90 14.94
CA ILE A 206 20.65 -3.45 13.67
C ILE A 206 22.11 -3.08 13.47
N ASP A 207 22.94 -4.09 13.28
CA ASP A 207 24.36 -3.95 12.98
C ASP A 207 24.62 -4.18 11.50
N LEU A 208 25.06 -3.11 10.82
CA LEU A 208 25.41 -3.07 9.40
C LEU A 208 26.92 -2.96 9.17
N THR A 209 27.75 -3.13 10.21
CA THR A 209 29.21 -2.97 10.12
C THR A 209 29.86 -3.91 9.10
N GLN A 210 29.21 -5.04 8.82
CA GLN A 210 29.67 -6.06 7.87
C GLN A 210 28.93 -6.01 6.53
N CYS A 211 28.32 -4.86 6.22
CA CYS A 211 27.65 -4.61 4.95
C CYS A 211 28.49 -3.73 4.03
N GLN A 212 28.34 -3.92 2.72
CA GLN A 212 28.81 -3.02 1.68
C GLN A 212 27.61 -2.46 0.91
N LEU A 213 27.53 -1.14 0.78
CA LEU A 213 26.41 -0.47 0.09
C LEU A 213 26.40 -0.82 -1.40
N SER A 214 25.21 -1.02 -1.94
CA SER A 214 24.98 -1.10 -3.38
C SER A 214 25.37 0.22 -4.05
N PRO A 215 25.84 0.19 -5.32
CA PRO A 215 26.04 1.40 -6.13
C PRO A 215 24.76 2.22 -6.36
N GLU A 216 23.59 1.64 -6.08
CA GLU A 216 22.29 2.28 -6.20
C GLU A 216 21.97 3.18 -4.99
N THR A 217 20.76 3.77 -4.97
CA THR A 217 20.27 4.52 -3.82
C THR A 217 19.85 3.57 -2.71
N ASN A 218 20.50 3.69 -1.55
CA ASN A 218 20.24 2.82 -0.40
C ASN A 218 19.33 3.54 0.61
N ILE A 219 18.17 2.96 0.91
CA ILE A 219 17.16 3.59 1.77
C ILE A 219 16.73 2.64 2.89
N ILE A 220 16.82 3.09 4.13
CA ILE A 220 16.23 2.41 5.29
C ILE A 220 15.01 3.19 5.76
N GLU A 221 13.86 2.54 5.77
CA GLU A 221 12.65 3.04 6.41
C GLU A 221 12.59 2.54 7.85
N LEU A 222 12.45 3.46 8.80
CA LEU A 222 12.46 3.17 10.23
C LEU A 222 11.21 3.76 10.87
N ILE A 223 10.38 2.91 11.47
CA ILE A 223 9.16 3.33 12.18
C ILE A 223 9.26 2.88 13.62
N ALA A 224 9.23 3.82 14.56
CA ALA A 224 9.20 3.55 15.99
C ALA A 224 7.95 4.19 16.62
N VAL A 225 7.11 3.43 17.31
CA VAL A 225 5.89 3.99 17.92
C VAL A 225 6.06 4.21 19.43
N PHE A 226 6.47 3.18 20.16
CA PHE A 226 6.74 3.23 21.59
C PHE A 226 8.10 2.55 21.83
N GLY A 227 9.16 3.34 22.07
CA GLY A 227 10.54 2.87 22.23
C GLY A 227 11.48 3.41 21.13
N GLY A 228 12.43 2.60 20.62
CA GLY A 228 13.36 3.14 19.64
C GLY A 228 14.25 2.15 18.91
N SER A 229 14.94 2.61 17.87
CA SER A 229 15.79 1.76 17.03
C SER A 229 17.22 2.28 16.98
N THR A 230 18.19 1.39 17.20
CA THR A 230 19.62 1.69 17.08
C THR A 230 20.16 1.09 15.78
N LEU A 231 20.72 1.94 14.93
CA LEU A 231 21.45 1.53 13.74
C LEU A 231 22.95 1.68 14.00
N ILE A 232 23.71 0.62 13.79
CA ILE A 232 25.17 0.65 13.78
C ILE A 232 25.60 0.55 12.34
N VAL A 233 26.33 1.55 11.86
CA VAL A 233 26.82 1.62 10.47
C VAL A 233 28.35 1.69 10.45
N PRO A 234 28.99 1.26 9.34
CA PRO A 234 30.39 1.53 9.10
C PRO A 234 30.75 3.02 9.18
N ASN A 235 31.96 3.32 9.66
CA ASN A 235 32.44 4.70 9.87
C ASN A 235 32.63 5.50 8.57
N ASP A 236 32.73 4.80 7.44
CA ASP A 236 32.95 5.38 6.11
C ASP A 236 31.64 5.75 5.38
N TRP A 237 30.48 5.38 5.93
CA TRP A 237 29.21 5.66 5.28
C TRP A 237 28.74 7.10 5.47
N ASN A 238 28.36 7.74 4.36
CA ASN A 238 27.66 9.01 4.34
C ASN A 238 26.17 8.80 4.62
N VAL A 239 25.75 9.02 5.87
CA VAL A 239 24.37 8.77 6.29
C VAL A 239 23.58 10.08 6.36
N LYS A 240 22.49 10.16 5.60
CA LYS A 240 21.52 11.25 5.65
C LYS A 240 20.28 10.80 6.42
N VAL A 241 20.01 11.47 7.54
CA VAL A 241 18.83 11.17 8.38
C VAL A 241 17.70 12.14 8.04
N GLU A 242 16.59 11.61 7.55
CA GLU A 242 15.33 12.31 7.31
C GLU A 242 14.28 11.73 8.27
N SER A 243 14.16 12.30 9.47
CA SER A 243 13.26 11.77 10.50
C SER A 243 12.17 12.75 10.93
N PHE A 244 10.93 12.26 11.02
CA PHE A 244 9.82 12.94 11.68
C PHE A 244 9.62 12.35 13.08
N ASN A 245 9.75 13.17 14.12
CA ASN A 245 9.60 12.73 15.50
C ASN A 245 8.52 13.57 16.19
N ALA A 246 7.48 12.93 16.73
CA ALA A 246 6.44 13.63 17.49
C ALA A 246 6.90 13.90 18.94
N PHE A 247 7.32 12.85 19.65
CA PHE A 247 7.85 12.93 21.02
C PHE A 247 9.16 12.13 21.11
N GLY A 248 10.28 12.83 21.30
CA GLY A 248 11.65 12.29 21.37
C GLY A 248 12.53 12.77 20.21
N GLY A 249 13.44 11.93 19.70
CA GLY A 249 14.35 12.35 18.63
C GLY A 249 15.25 11.25 18.07
N PHE A 250 15.82 11.50 16.89
CA PHE A 250 16.82 10.65 16.27
C PHE A 250 18.21 11.29 16.40
N ALA A 251 19.13 10.64 17.10
CA ALA A 251 20.45 11.19 17.41
C ALA A 251 21.56 10.45 16.64
N ASP A 252 22.39 11.20 15.91
CA ASP A 252 23.65 10.67 15.38
C ASP A 252 24.75 10.79 16.45
N LYS A 253 25.25 9.65 16.93
CA LYS A 253 26.26 9.52 17.99
C LYS A 253 27.59 8.95 17.46
N ARG A 254 27.77 8.90 16.14
CA ARG A 254 29.01 8.40 15.52
C ARG A 254 30.22 9.27 15.87
N LYS A 255 31.38 8.65 16.03
CA LYS A 255 32.66 9.31 16.37
C LYS A 255 33.72 8.94 15.34
N ASN A 256 34.67 9.84 15.06
CA ASN A 256 35.80 9.62 14.15
C ASN A 256 35.37 9.16 12.74
N LEU A 257 34.61 10.01 12.05
CA LEU A 257 34.09 9.73 10.72
C LEU A 257 35.19 9.86 9.64
N ASN A 258 35.27 8.89 8.74
CA ASN A 258 36.07 8.96 7.51
C ASN A 258 35.15 8.80 6.30
N ILE A 259 34.30 9.80 6.07
CA ILE A 259 33.14 9.71 5.17
C ILE A 259 33.60 9.57 3.72
N ASP A 260 33.15 8.50 3.07
CA ASP A 260 33.19 8.34 1.63
C ASP A 260 31.86 8.83 1.02
N HIS A 261 31.92 9.91 0.24
CA HIS A 261 30.74 10.48 -0.40
C HIS A 261 30.11 9.54 -1.46
N GLY A 262 30.82 8.53 -1.94
CA GLY A 262 30.29 7.49 -2.83
C GLY A 262 29.40 6.46 -2.12
N LYS A 263 29.45 6.40 -0.78
CA LYS A 263 28.74 5.41 0.04
C LYS A 263 27.61 6.06 0.82
N MET A 264 26.53 6.42 0.11
CA MET A 264 25.39 7.13 0.69
C MET A 264 24.28 6.18 1.17
N LEU A 265 23.82 6.40 2.39
CA LEU A 265 22.64 5.76 2.97
C LEU A 265 21.64 6.81 3.44
N ILE A 266 20.38 6.69 3.04
CA ILE A 266 19.29 7.57 3.47
C ILE A 266 18.44 6.83 4.49
N ILE A 267 18.31 7.39 5.69
CA ILE A 267 17.43 6.87 6.74
C ILE A 267 16.18 7.72 6.76
N LYS A 268 15.03 7.13 6.42
CA LYS A 268 13.71 7.75 6.53
C LYS A 268 13.03 7.26 7.80
N GLY A 269 13.05 8.10 8.82
CA GLY A 269 12.56 7.78 10.16
C GLY A 269 11.19 8.39 10.46
N ALA A 270 10.34 7.65 11.19
CA ALA A 270 9.17 8.18 11.86
C ALA A 270 9.14 7.65 13.30
N SER A 271 9.16 8.54 14.29
CA SER A 271 9.01 8.20 15.71
C SER A 271 7.82 8.91 16.34
N VAL A 272 7.01 8.20 17.14
CA VAL A 272 5.90 8.82 17.90
C VAL A 272 6.28 9.06 19.36
N PHE A 273 6.57 8.01 20.13
CA PHE A 273 6.97 8.08 21.54
C PHE A 273 8.31 7.36 21.74
N GLY A 274 9.41 8.10 21.57
CA GLY A 274 10.78 7.62 21.70
C GLY A 274 11.65 8.10 20.53
N GLY A 275 12.55 7.27 20.00
CA GLY A 275 13.55 7.79 19.07
C GLY A 275 14.38 6.76 18.32
N GLY A 276 15.49 7.23 17.75
CA GLY A 276 16.48 6.35 17.17
C GLY A 276 17.88 6.86 17.44
N GLU A 277 18.84 5.94 17.38
CA GLU A 277 20.26 6.27 17.55
C GLU A 277 21.04 5.71 16.38
N LEU A 278 21.91 6.54 15.80
CA LEU A 278 22.92 6.09 14.85
C LEU A 278 24.26 6.03 15.56
N LYS A 279 24.91 4.86 15.50
CA LYS A 279 26.20 4.58 16.12
C LYS A 279 27.15 4.03 15.08
N SER A 280 28.43 4.08 15.42
CA SER A 280 29.50 3.42 14.70
C SER A 280 30.55 3.00 15.72
N TYR A 281 31.24 1.89 15.42
CA TYR A 281 32.29 1.31 16.27
C TYR A 281 33.58 1.16 15.47
#